data_AF-A0A1M2V476-F1
#
_entry.id   AF-A0A1M2V476-F1
#
_cell.length_a   1.000
_cell.length_b   1.000
_cell.length_c   1.000
_cell.angle_alpha   90.00
_cell.angle_beta   90.00
_cell.angle_gamma   90.00
#
_symmetry.space_group_name_H-M   'P 1'
#
loop_
_entity.id
_entity.type
_entity.pdbx_description
1 polymer ?
#
loop_
_entity_poly.entity_id
_entity_poly.type
_entity_poly.pdbx_seq_one_letter_code
_entity_poly.pdbx_strand_id
1 'polypeptide(L)'
;MTVDSNSNLSFFQIAGIHGAPYIPYDGAGVQHVEPTPEFLGYCSHASVLFPTWHRPYMALIEQELQRVALDIAQRYTNFKEDWVDAAIQLRFPYWDWSSTARPPRELYTQPKLTVALPPLGQSDEIDNPFLLYRFQQKPADFPSPFVLPAWNSVTHRYGKVNASTGVVEDDIEALERALSDNGLKNRRDGTGRLLLSNTIATWEPFSNDNQGRFPEAAPNSLEKLHGNIHWFLGGGGGRGHLSSPPVAAFDPFFFIHHSQTDRLLALWMAMHPDAWVTASKENKGTWTIQAGGAVDATTPLTPFYCTGDGQFWSSEDLQAPTDGLFGYSYPDFDGIVDWSDKVAVQNKIRAHIEALYPFAASVKLWLAFDAGASQSLCPPLPPTAATAAIPAYYCYEAARAVLAWSAHITVKKFALRGSFSVSVFLGDPPSDPEDYAASPNFVGDYAAFAHPTPERCANCTRIGDITVGGEVELTRVIVERAEVASLHPDEVVPYLRRELCWRVWTGSGPAVHPAQVEELQIDVSATPHYLADEGEVVVGEPVVYHEVTRGLPGGCRHSD
;
A
#
# COMPACT_ATOMS: atom_id res chain seq x y z
N MET A 1 25.40 -2.28 3.16
CA MET A 1 25.24 -2.07 4.61
C MET A 1 26.44 -1.45 5.33
N THR A 2 27.69 -1.82 4.99
CA THR A 2 28.90 -1.35 5.71
C THR A 2 29.71 -0.27 4.98
N VAL A 3 29.31 0.12 3.77
CA VAL A 3 29.92 1.24 3.02
C VAL A 3 29.79 2.53 3.83
N ASP A 4 30.84 3.36 3.83
CA ASP A 4 30.87 4.67 4.50
C ASP A 4 29.63 5.49 4.14
N SER A 5 28.95 6.02 5.17
CA SER A 5 27.72 6.80 5.00
C SER A 5 27.88 8.10 4.20
N ASN A 6 29.10 8.53 3.88
CA ASN A 6 29.38 9.68 3.01
C ASN A 6 29.47 9.31 1.52
N SER A 7 29.51 8.01 1.18
CA SER A 7 29.44 7.57 -0.21
C SER A 7 28.00 7.66 -0.72
N ASN A 8 27.77 8.32 -1.85
CA ASN A 8 26.44 8.44 -2.48
C ASN A 8 25.80 7.06 -2.75
N LEU A 9 26.61 6.03 -2.97
CA LEU A 9 26.14 4.65 -3.21
C LEU A 9 26.03 3.82 -1.91
N SER A 10 26.26 4.41 -0.74
CA SER A 10 26.00 3.72 0.52
C SER A 10 24.51 3.50 0.71
N PHE A 11 24.15 2.41 1.40
CA PHE A 11 22.75 2.14 1.77
C PHE A 11 22.14 3.32 2.54
N PHE A 12 22.92 3.99 3.38
CA PHE A 12 22.47 5.18 4.10
C PHE A 12 22.08 6.33 3.16
N GLN A 13 22.92 6.67 2.19
CA GLN A 13 22.63 7.77 1.26
C GLN A 13 21.47 7.42 0.34
N ILE A 14 21.41 6.19 -0.19
CA ILE A 14 20.29 5.75 -1.04
C ILE A 14 18.99 5.77 -0.22
N ALA A 15 18.95 5.17 0.97
CA ALA A 15 17.78 5.22 1.85
C ALA A 15 17.36 6.65 2.21
N GLY A 16 18.34 7.54 2.43
CA GLY A 16 18.12 8.94 2.76
C GLY A 16 17.46 9.76 1.66
N ILE A 17 17.47 9.32 0.39
CA ILE A 17 16.75 9.99 -0.71
C ILE A 17 15.25 10.10 -0.38
N HIS A 18 14.68 9.06 0.22
CA HIS A 18 13.26 9.00 0.51
C HIS A 18 12.81 10.10 1.49
N GLY A 19 13.64 10.46 2.45
CA GLY A 19 13.24 11.29 3.59
C GLY A 19 14.41 11.95 4.31
N ALA A 20 14.47 11.77 5.63
CA ALA A 20 15.56 12.28 6.44
C ALA A 20 16.89 11.64 6.01
N PRO A 21 18.02 12.36 6.04
CA PRO A 21 18.27 13.64 6.72
C PRO A 21 18.07 14.89 5.85
N TYR A 22 17.25 14.83 4.78
CA TYR A 22 16.88 16.01 4.00
C TYR A 22 18.08 16.78 3.43
N ILE A 23 18.94 16.05 2.73
CA ILE A 23 20.15 16.60 2.11
C ILE A 23 20.10 16.41 0.58
N PRO A 24 20.79 17.26 -0.19
CA PRO A 24 21.00 17.03 -1.61
C PRO A 24 21.65 15.67 -1.88
N TYR A 25 21.21 14.97 -2.93
CA TYR A 25 21.79 13.69 -3.34
C TYR A 25 22.46 13.85 -4.70
N ASP A 26 23.74 13.49 -4.79
CA ASP A 26 24.52 13.51 -6.04
C ASP A 26 24.41 14.82 -6.85
N GLY A 27 24.41 15.96 -6.15
CA GLY A 27 24.26 17.29 -6.75
C GLY A 27 22.84 17.64 -7.23
N ALA A 28 21.91 16.69 -7.22
CA ALA A 28 20.49 16.97 -7.42
C ALA A 28 19.92 17.71 -6.20
N GLY A 29 18.93 18.56 -6.43
CA GLY A 29 18.23 19.29 -5.35
C GLY A 29 19.07 20.35 -4.64
N VAL A 30 20.19 20.82 -5.23
CA VAL A 30 20.95 21.98 -4.71
C VAL A 30 20.12 23.27 -4.78
N GLN A 31 19.28 23.40 -5.81
CA GLN A 31 18.21 24.42 -5.86
C GLN A 31 16.97 23.85 -5.17
N HIS A 32 17.04 23.76 -3.85
CA HIS A 32 15.91 23.39 -3.02
C HIS A 32 14.81 24.47 -3.13
N VAL A 33 13.55 24.06 -3.26
CA VAL A 33 12.41 24.99 -3.25
C VAL A 33 12.16 25.42 -1.81
N GLU A 34 11.96 26.72 -1.55
CA GLU A 34 11.74 27.26 -0.19
C GLU A 34 10.92 26.29 0.70
N PRO A 35 11.49 25.85 1.84
CA PRO A 35 10.96 24.69 2.54
C PRO A 35 9.56 25.00 3.03
N THR A 36 8.58 24.17 2.67
CA THR A 36 7.44 24.00 3.56
C THR A 36 7.94 23.25 4.80
N PRO A 37 7.59 23.65 6.03
CA PRO A 37 8.20 23.10 7.26
C PRO A 37 7.95 21.60 7.56
N GLU A 38 7.32 20.85 6.66
CA GLU A 38 6.60 19.60 7.01
C GLU A 38 6.98 18.37 6.19
N PHE A 39 7.52 18.48 4.97
CA PHE A 39 8.08 17.35 4.22
C PHE A 39 9.29 17.80 3.39
N LEU A 40 10.45 17.20 3.65
CA LEU A 40 11.74 17.63 3.09
C LEU A 40 12.46 16.48 2.34
N GLY A 41 11.78 15.35 2.11
CA GLY A 41 12.33 14.23 1.32
C GLY A 41 12.09 14.39 -0.18
N TYR A 42 12.75 13.58 -1.01
CA TYR A 42 12.47 13.57 -2.45
C TYR A 42 11.21 12.77 -2.82
N CYS A 43 10.75 11.86 -1.95
CA CYS A 43 9.72 10.91 -2.35
C CYS A 43 8.37 11.57 -2.61
N SER A 44 7.70 11.11 -3.67
CA SER A 44 6.37 11.58 -4.06
C SER A 44 5.31 10.69 -3.41
N HIS A 45 4.45 11.27 -2.58
CA HIS A 45 3.31 10.61 -1.91
C HIS A 45 2.09 11.53 -1.97
N ALA A 46 0.88 10.97 -2.00
CA ALA A 46 -0.36 11.70 -2.27
C ALA A 46 -0.27 12.49 -3.59
N SER A 47 0.39 11.88 -4.59
CA SER A 47 0.83 12.52 -5.83
C SER A 47 0.75 11.55 -7.00
N VAL A 48 0.35 12.04 -8.18
CA VAL A 48 0.30 11.22 -9.41
C VAL A 48 1.66 10.65 -9.81
N LEU A 49 2.75 11.17 -9.27
CA LEU A 49 4.10 10.66 -9.49
C LEU A 49 4.48 9.49 -8.57
N PHE A 50 3.65 9.13 -7.56
CA PHE A 50 3.98 8.11 -6.56
C PHE A 50 4.51 6.80 -7.17
N PRO A 51 3.81 6.13 -8.12
CA PRO A 51 4.29 4.85 -8.64
C PRO A 51 5.60 5.03 -9.42
N THR A 52 5.66 6.05 -10.28
CA THR A 52 6.79 6.26 -11.21
C THR A 52 8.03 6.82 -10.54
N TRP A 53 7.90 7.57 -9.43
CA TRP A 53 9.06 8.05 -8.67
C TRP A 53 9.78 6.90 -7.95
N HIS A 54 9.02 5.94 -7.42
CA HIS A 54 9.60 4.80 -6.69
C HIS A 54 10.25 3.75 -7.62
N ARG A 55 9.90 3.72 -8.91
CA ARG A 55 10.50 2.79 -9.89
C ARG A 55 12.01 3.00 -10.12
N PRO A 56 12.51 4.19 -10.53
CA PRO A 56 13.95 4.43 -10.64
C PRO A 56 14.66 4.41 -9.28
N TYR A 57 13.94 4.65 -8.17
CA TYR A 57 14.48 4.45 -6.83
C TYR A 57 14.83 2.98 -6.57
N MET A 58 13.95 2.06 -6.98
CA MET A 58 14.21 0.62 -6.95
C MET A 58 15.36 0.22 -7.87
N ALA A 59 15.39 0.77 -9.09
CA ALA A 59 16.49 0.51 -10.03
C ALA A 59 17.86 0.94 -9.48
N LEU A 60 17.93 2.09 -8.78
CA LEU A 60 19.16 2.57 -8.15
C LEU A 60 19.72 1.59 -7.10
N ILE A 61 18.88 1.14 -6.16
CA ILE A 61 19.33 0.22 -5.11
C ILE A 61 19.70 -1.15 -5.70
N GLU A 62 18.97 -1.60 -6.71
CA GLU A 62 19.23 -2.87 -7.40
C GLU A 62 20.53 -2.84 -8.19
N GLN A 63 20.80 -1.75 -8.92
CA GLN A 63 22.04 -1.53 -9.65
C GLN A 63 23.25 -1.61 -8.70
N GLU A 64 23.18 -0.92 -7.56
CA GLU A 64 24.28 -0.94 -6.58
C GLU A 64 24.41 -2.31 -5.90
N LEU A 65 23.30 -2.98 -5.58
CA LEU A 65 23.31 -4.33 -5.03
C LEU A 65 24.00 -5.31 -5.99
N GLN A 66 23.66 -5.25 -7.28
CA GLN A 66 24.27 -6.09 -8.32
C GLN A 66 25.76 -5.79 -8.49
N ARG A 67 26.15 -4.51 -8.51
CA ARG A 67 27.56 -4.10 -8.58
C ARG A 67 28.37 -4.68 -7.42
N VAL A 68 27.85 -4.57 -6.19
CA VAL A 68 28.49 -5.16 -5.00
C VAL A 68 28.51 -6.69 -5.06
N ALA A 69 27.45 -7.33 -5.57
CA ALA A 69 27.41 -8.78 -5.75
C ALA A 69 28.48 -9.26 -6.73
N LEU A 70 28.69 -8.54 -7.83
CA LEU A 70 29.77 -8.80 -8.79
C LEU A 70 31.16 -8.66 -8.14
N ASP A 71 31.37 -7.60 -7.36
CA ASP A 71 32.62 -7.40 -6.60
C ASP A 71 32.90 -8.54 -5.60
N ILE A 72 31.85 -9.13 -5.02
CA ILE A 72 31.95 -10.28 -4.11
C ILE A 72 32.21 -11.55 -4.91
N ALA A 73 31.48 -11.77 -6.00
CA ALA A 73 31.63 -12.93 -6.89
C ALA A 73 33.07 -13.07 -7.40
N GLN A 74 33.73 -11.95 -7.72
CA GLN A 74 35.12 -11.94 -8.18
C GLN A 74 36.14 -12.48 -7.17
N ARG A 75 35.78 -12.54 -5.88
CA ARG A 75 36.65 -13.00 -4.78
C ARG A 75 36.60 -14.51 -4.56
N TYR A 76 35.64 -15.22 -5.16
CA TYR A 76 35.59 -16.67 -5.08
C TYR A 76 36.70 -17.30 -5.92
N THR A 77 37.30 -18.36 -5.39
CA THR A 77 38.28 -19.21 -6.08
C THR A 77 37.66 -20.51 -6.58
N ASN A 78 36.63 -21.01 -5.89
CA ASN A 78 35.85 -22.16 -6.32
C ASN A 78 34.57 -21.69 -7.02
N PHE A 79 34.20 -22.31 -8.14
CA PHE A 79 32.98 -21.99 -8.89
C PHE A 79 32.83 -20.49 -9.23
N LYS A 80 33.96 -19.81 -9.47
CA LYS A 80 34.00 -18.36 -9.67
C LYS A 80 33.07 -17.91 -10.80
N GLU A 81 33.07 -18.63 -11.91
CA GLU A 81 32.23 -18.34 -13.08
C GLU A 81 30.74 -18.45 -12.71
N ASP A 82 30.34 -19.51 -12.00
CA ASP A 82 28.95 -19.67 -11.52
C ASP A 82 28.52 -18.53 -10.57
N TRP A 83 29.41 -18.07 -9.68
CA TRP A 83 29.13 -16.93 -8.79
C TRP A 83 29.01 -15.61 -9.56
N VAL A 84 29.82 -15.42 -10.61
CA VAL A 84 29.74 -14.23 -11.48
C VAL A 84 28.42 -14.26 -12.25
N ASP A 85 28.06 -15.40 -12.83
CA ASP A 85 26.78 -15.57 -13.54
C ASP A 85 25.59 -15.33 -12.60
N ALA A 86 25.63 -15.88 -11.38
CA ALA A 86 24.61 -15.61 -10.36
C ALA A 86 24.49 -14.12 -10.01
N ALA A 87 25.61 -13.41 -9.90
CA ALA A 87 25.60 -11.97 -9.63
C ALA A 87 25.05 -11.15 -10.81
N ILE A 88 25.31 -11.54 -12.07
CA ILE A 88 24.71 -10.91 -13.26
C ILE A 88 23.20 -11.11 -13.29
N GLN A 89 22.72 -12.29 -12.91
CA GLN A 89 21.29 -12.62 -12.89
C GLN A 89 20.55 -12.12 -11.64
N LEU A 90 21.27 -11.64 -10.62
CA LEU A 90 20.69 -11.18 -9.37
C LEU A 90 19.74 -10.01 -9.60
N ARG A 91 18.52 -10.13 -9.08
CA ARG A 91 17.50 -9.07 -9.04
C ARG A 91 16.92 -8.94 -7.63
N PHE A 92 16.35 -7.78 -7.32
CA PHE A 92 15.78 -7.50 -6.00
C PHE A 92 14.48 -8.30 -5.80
N PRO A 93 14.34 -9.12 -4.73
CA PRO A 93 13.15 -9.94 -4.53
C PRO A 93 11.94 -9.08 -4.15
N TYR A 94 10.74 -9.55 -4.51
CA TYR A 94 9.47 -9.01 -4.01
C TYR A 94 8.82 -9.97 -3.01
N TRP A 95 8.05 -9.42 -2.08
CA TRP A 95 7.13 -10.19 -1.25
C TRP A 95 5.69 -9.91 -1.68
N ASP A 96 5.04 -10.94 -2.23
CA ASP A 96 3.63 -10.86 -2.62
C ASP A 96 2.70 -10.86 -1.38
N TRP A 97 2.59 -9.70 -0.75
CA TRP A 97 1.82 -9.47 0.46
C TRP A 97 0.30 -9.68 0.30
N SER A 98 -0.20 -9.88 -0.94
CA SER A 98 -1.60 -10.23 -1.23
C SER A 98 -1.83 -11.73 -1.37
N SER A 99 -0.79 -12.48 -1.69
CA SER A 99 -0.83 -13.93 -1.74
C SER A 99 -0.55 -14.54 -0.37
N THR A 100 0.46 -14.04 0.37
CA THR A 100 0.81 -14.53 1.71
C THR A 100 0.82 -13.40 2.73
N ALA A 101 0.21 -13.63 3.90
CA ALA A 101 0.20 -12.62 4.98
C ALA A 101 1.58 -12.42 5.62
N ARG A 102 2.42 -13.45 5.57
CA ARG A 102 3.79 -13.44 6.11
C ARG A 102 4.82 -13.63 5.00
N PRO A 103 5.94 -12.90 5.02
CA PRO A 103 7.07 -13.18 4.16
C PRO A 103 7.84 -14.44 4.64
N PRO A 104 8.76 -14.99 3.84
CA PRO A 104 9.72 -15.97 4.33
C PRO A 104 10.49 -15.43 5.54
N ARG A 105 10.68 -16.27 6.57
CA ARG A 105 11.32 -15.90 7.84
C ARG A 105 12.71 -15.29 7.67
N GLU A 106 13.42 -15.71 6.63
CA GLU A 106 14.75 -15.23 6.25
C GLU A 106 14.76 -13.72 5.94
N LEU A 107 13.61 -13.13 5.63
CA LEU A 107 13.51 -11.70 5.33
C LEU A 107 13.14 -10.85 6.55
N TYR A 108 12.57 -11.41 7.62
CA TYR A 108 12.00 -10.58 8.70
C TYR A 108 12.10 -11.08 10.14
N THR A 109 12.37 -12.36 10.40
CA THR A 109 12.44 -12.89 11.78
C THR A 109 13.67 -13.74 12.07
N GLN A 110 14.32 -14.31 11.07
CA GLN A 110 15.46 -15.19 11.27
C GLN A 110 16.74 -14.37 11.57
N PRO A 111 17.37 -14.50 12.76
CA PRO A 111 18.48 -13.62 13.16
C PRO A 111 19.78 -13.84 12.37
N LYS A 112 20.01 -15.07 11.90
CA LYS A 112 21.23 -15.46 11.18
C LYS A 112 20.91 -16.21 9.92
N LEU A 113 21.69 -15.98 8.87
CA LEU A 113 21.60 -16.69 7.61
C LEU A 113 22.84 -17.54 7.41
N THR A 114 22.66 -18.77 6.93
CA THR A 114 23.77 -19.60 6.47
C THR A 114 24.02 -19.29 4.99
N VAL A 115 25.22 -18.80 4.67
CA VAL A 115 25.60 -18.40 3.32
C VAL A 115 26.95 -19.00 2.94
N ALA A 116 27.16 -19.29 1.66
CA ALA A 116 28.49 -19.60 1.16
C ALA A 116 29.31 -18.30 1.08
N LEU A 117 30.51 -18.29 1.66
CA LEU A 117 31.38 -17.11 1.70
C LEU A 117 32.63 -17.27 0.81
N PRO A 118 33.12 -16.18 0.18
CA PRO A 118 34.40 -16.22 -0.50
C PRO A 118 35.56 -16.37 0.51
N PRO A 119 36.71 -16.91 0.12
CA PRO A 119 37.05 -17.31 -1.26
C PRO A 119 36.57 -18.72 -1.64
N LEU A 120 36.32 -19.59 -0.67
CA LEU A 120 36.15 -21.03 -0.95
C LEU A 120 34.70 -21.47 -1.24
N GLY A 121 33.70 -20.64 -0.96
CA GLY A 121 32.29 -21.05 -1.00
C GLY A 121 31.91 -21.97 0.16
N GLN A 122 32.64 -21.92 1.27
CA GLN A 122 32.28 -22.66 2.47
C GLN A 122 31.11 -21.97 3.17
N SER A 123 30.14 -22.76 3.61
CA SER A 123 28.99 -22.27 4.35
C SER A 123 29.41 -21.77 5.74
N ASP A 124 28.97 -20.57 6.07
CA ASP A 124 29.12 -19.97 7.39
C ASP A 124 27.86 -19.18 7.77
N GLU A 125 27.72 -18.84 9.04
CA GLU A 125 26.61 -18.02 9.53
C GLU A 125 26.97 -16.54 9.57
N ILE A 126 26.09 -15.70 9.01
CA ILE A 126 26.16 -14.24 9.11
C ILE A 126 24.94 -13.69 9.84
N ASP A 127 25.08 -12.53 10.47
CA ASP A 127 23.93 -11.76 10.94
C ASP A 127 23.05 -11.38 9.74
N ASN A 128 21.73 -11.50 9.90
CA ASN A 128 20.80 -11.28 8.81
C ASN A 128 20.68 -9.78 8.47
N PRO A 129 21.13 -9.34 7.28
CA PRO A 129 21.09 -7.93 6.89
C PRO A 129 19.68 -7.45 6.54
N PHE A 130 18.68 -8.33 6.45
CA PHE A 130 17.29 -7.95 6.18
C PHE A 130 16.53 -7.53 7.44
N LEU A 131 17.02 -7.83 8.65
CA LEU A 131 16.28 -7.52 9.87
C LEU A 131 16.37 -6.06 10.28
N LEU A 132 17.58 -5.48 10.20
CA LEU A 132 17.82 -4.11 10.60
C LEU A 132 19.00 -3.51 9.85
N TYR A 133 18.98 -2.20 9.75
CA TYR A 133 20.14 -1.40 9.40
C TYR A 133 20.74 -0.78 10.66
N ARG A 134 22.08 -0.80 10.76
CA ARG A 134 22.82 -0.14 11.84
C ARG A 134 23.43 1.15 11.31
N PHE A 135 23.02 2.28 11.89
CA PHE A 135 23.54 3.59 11.54
C PHE A 135 24.99 3.72 12.03
N GLN A 136 25.92 4.06 11.13
CA GLN A 136 27.29 4.41 11.50
C GLN A 136 27.31 5.70 12.33
N GLN A 137 26.53 6.68 11.88
CA GLN A 137 26.22 7.89 12.60
C GLN A 137 24.73 8.16 12.44
N LYS A 138 24.00 8.21 13.55
CA LYS A 138 22.58 8.55 13.54
C LYS A 138 22.42 10.06 13.31
N PRO A 139 21.67 10.50 12.27
CA PRO A 139 21.43 11.92 12.04
C PRO A 139 20.66 12.58 13.19
N ALA A 140 21.03 13.82 13.49
CA ALA A 140 20.46 14.58 14.60
C ALA A 140 19.06 15.14 14.32
N ASP A 141 18.67 15.20 13.06
CA ASP A 141 17.41 15.72 12.53
C ASP A 141 16.36 14.62 12.29
N PHE A 142 16.67 13.38 12.65
CA PHE A 142 15.67 12.31 12.65
C PHE A 142 14.46 12.71 13.50
N PRO A 143 13.23 12.37 13.06
CA PRO A 143 12.05 12.68 13.84
C PRO A 143 12.05 11.88 15.15
N SER A 144 11.41 12.46 16.18
CA SER A 144 11.08 11.71 17.39
C SER A 144 10.11 10.57 17.04
N PRO A 145 10.24 9.38 17.63
CA PRO A 145 11.20 9.03 18.70
C PRO A 145 12.55 8.49 18.20
N PHE A 146 12.76 8.32 16.90
CA PHE A 146 13.93 7.66 16.30
C PHE A 146 15.28 8.33 16.64
N VAL A 147 15.28 9.64 16.85
CA VAL A 147 16.46 10.39 17.30
C VAL A 147 16.87 10.10 18.75
N LEU A 148 15.95 9.62 19.59
CA LEU A 148 16.21 9.44 21.02
C LEU A 148 17.30 8.38 21.26
N PRO A 149 18.14 8.52 22.31
CA PRO A 149 19.21 7.56 22.60
C PRO A 149 18.73 6.11 22.77
N ALA A 150 17.52 5.90 23.29
CA ALA A 150 16.93 4.58 23.47
C ALA A 150 16.78 3.77 22.16
N TRP A 151 16.74 4.45 20.99
CA TRP A 151 16.63 3.83 19.67
C TRP A 151 17.97 3.33 19.10
N ASN A 152 19.02 3.27 19.94
CA ASN A 152 20.29 2.55 19.81
C ASN A 152 20.95 2.44 18.41
N SER A 153 20.71 3.43 17.55
CA SER A 153 21.29 3.53 16.20
C SER A 153 21.05 2.28 15.33
N VAL A 154 19.88 1.65 15.46
CA VAL A 154 19.41 0.61 14.53
C VAL A 154 17.97 0.86 14.10
N THR A 155 17.58 0.32 12.96
CA THR A 155 16.15 0.25 12.61
C THR A 155 15.43 -0.79 13.45
N HIS A 156 14.14 -0.55 13.64
CA HIS A 156 13.26 -1.34 14.49
C HIS A 156 11.89 -1.53 13.83
N ARG A 157 11.28 -2.68 14.12
CA ARG A 157 9.90 -3.03 13.76
C ARG A 157 9.15 -3.39 15.05
N TYR A 158 8.01 -2.75 15.30
CA TYR A 158 7.25 -2.94 16.55
C TYR A 158 8.08 -2.71 17.84
N GLY A 159 9.07 -1.81 17.77
CA GLY A 159 9.98 -1.46 18.84
C GLY A 159 9.26 -1.14 20.15
N LYS A 160 9.77 -1.72 21.24
CA LYS A 160 9.30 -1.53 22.60
C LYS A 160 10.49 -1.30 23.51
N VAL A 161 10.38 -0.34 24.42
CA VAL A 161 11.43 -0.06 25.40
C VAL A 161 11.53 -1.25 26.37
N ASN A 162 12.70 -1.89 26.39
CA ASN A 162 13.01 -2.90 27.38
C ASN A 162 13.22 -2.24 28.74
N ALA A 163 12.41 -2.62 29.73
CA ALA A 163 12.42 -1.99 31.06
C ALA A 163 13.75 -2.17 31.82
N SER A 164 14.52 -3.23 31.51
CA SER A 164 15.78 -3.54 32.18
C SER A 164 16.96 -2.77 31.57
N THR A 165 16.97 -2.58 30.25
CA THR A 165 18.09 -1.96 29.52
C THR A 165 17.84 -0.49 29.18
N GLY A 166 16.57 -0.06 29.13
CA GLY A 166 16.16 1.27 28.67
C GLY A 166 16.30 1.46 27.15
N VAL A 167 16.61 0.39 26.41
CA VAL A 167 16.82 0.39 24.96
C VAL A 167 15.60 -0.23 24.27
N VAL A 168 15.31 0.23 23.05
CA VAL A 168 14.25 -0.34 22.20
C VAL A 168 14.70 -1.69 21.63
N GLU A 169 13.80 -2.67 21.69
CA GLU A 169 13.95 -3.99 21.09
C GLU A 169 12.70 -4.31 20.25
N ASP A 170 12.86 -5.11 19.19
CA ASP A 170 11.76 -5.49 18.32
C ASP A 170 10.81 -6.46 19.03
N ASP A 171 9.51 -6.16 19.02
CA ASP A 171 8.46 -7.04 19.52
C ASP A 171 7.95 -7.92 18.38
N ILE A 172 8.64 -9.05 18.17
CA ILE A 172 8.34 -10.00 17.09
C ILE A 172 6.94 -10.59 17.22
N GLU A 173 6.43 -10.79 18.45
CA GLU A 173 5.07 -11.30 18.65
C GLU A 173 4.01 -10.30 18.18
N ALA A 174 4.21 -9.01 18.45
CA ALA A 174 3.32 -7.96 17.95
C ALA A 174 3.37 -7.85 16.41
N LEU A 175 4.55 -7.98 15.81
CA LEU A 175 4.70 -8.05 14.35
C LEU A 175 3.96 -9.26 13.76
N GLU A 176 4.08 -10.45 14.37
CA GLU A 176 3.38 -11.66 13.94
C GLU A 176 1.85 -11.56 14.06
N ARG A 177 1.35 -10.87 15.09
CA ARG A 177 -0.09 -10.57 15.25
C ARG A 177 -0.57 -9.62 14.15
N ALA A 178 0.22 -8.60 13.81
CA ALA A 178 -0.10 -7.65 12.74
C ALA A 178 -0.09 -8.30 11.34
N LEU A 179 0.75 -9.31 11.13
CA LEU A 179 0.81 -10.12 9.91
C LEU A 179 -0.13 -11.35 9.94
N SER A 180 -1.20 -11.27 10.73
CA SER A 180 -2.24 -12.30 10.77
C SER A 180 -2.93 -12.51 9.41
N ASP A 181 -3.41 -13.73 9.18
CA ASP A 181 -4.13 -14.09 7.95
C ASP A 181 -5.57 -13.53 7.89
N ASN A 182 -6.11 -13.00 8.99
CA ASN A 182 -7.50 -12.53 9.04
C ASN A 182 -7.80 -11.43 8.01
N GLY A 183 -6.85 -10.50 7.78
CA GLY A 183 -6.97 -9.45 6.77
C GLY A 183 -6.53 -9.84 5.36
N LEU A 184 -5.96 -11.04 5.18
CA LEU A 184 -5.31 -11.43 3.92
C LEU A 184 -6.31 -11.53 2.76
N LYS A 185 -7.49 -12.12 2.99
CA LYS A 185 -8.50 -12.28 1.93
C LYS A 185 -9.03 -10.94 1.45
N ASN A 186 -9.32 -10.02 2.38
CA ASN A 186 -9.74 -8.66 2.06
C ASN A 186 -8.66 -7.92 1.24
N ARG A 187 -7.39 -7.99 1.67
CA ARG A 187 -6.26 -7.42 0.94
C ARG A 187 -6.11 -8.00 -0.47
N ARG A 188 -6.28 -9.31 -0.60
CA ARG A 188 -6.23 -10.03 -1.87
C ARG A 188 -7.34 -9.57 -2.82
N ASP A 189 -8.57 -9.45 -2.33
CA ASP A 189 -9.71 -8.97 -3.12
C ASP A 189 -9.52 -7.51 -3.55
N GLY A 190 -9.02 -6.67 -2.65
CA GLY A 190 -8.65 -5.30 -2.96
C GLY A 190 -7.58 -5.20 -4.05
N THR A 191 -6.62 -6.13 -4.06
CA THR A 191 -5.57 -6.19 -5.10
C THR A 191 -6.13 -6.66 -6.44
N GLY A 192 -6.99 -7.67 -6.45
CA GLY A 192 -7.69 -8.10 -7.67
C GLY A 192 -8.54 -6.96 -8.26
N ARG A 193 -9.26 -6.24 -7.40
CA ARG A 193 -10.03 -5.05 -7.80
C ARG A 193 -9.14 -3.93 -8.34
N LEU A 194 -8.01 -3.62 -7.69
CA LEU A 194 -7.03 -2.63 -8.15
C LEU A 194 -6.61 -2.87 -9.60
N LEU A 195 -6.35 -4.13 -9.96
CA LEU A 195 -5.79 -4.50 -11.25
C LEU A 195 -6.85 -4.69 -12.34
N LEU A 196 -8.03 -5.20 -11.99
CA LEU A 196 -9.02 -5.68 -12.98
C LEU A 196 -10.28 -4.81 -13.10
N SER A 197 -10.55 -3.91 -12.15
CA SER A 197 -11.80 -3.14 -12.13
C SER A 197 -11.79 -1.97 -13.12
N ASN A 198 -12.94 -1.76 -13.77
CA ASN A 198 -13.21 -0.60 -14.63
C ASN A 198 -13.16 0.74 -13.87
N THR A 199 -13.39 0.76 -12.55
CA THR A 199 -13.35 2.01 -11.75
C THR A 199 -11.94 2.51 -11.46
N ILE A 200 -10.91 1.73 -11.81
CA ILE A 200 -9.49 2.02 -11.57
C ILE A 200 -8.69 1.88 -12.88
N ALA A 201 -9.36 2.09 -14.02
CA ALA A 201 -8.77 1.97 -15.35
C ALA A 201 -8.04 3.25 -15.83
N THR A 202 -7.99 4.29 -14.98
CA THR A 202 -7.27 5.54 -15.27
C THR A 202 -6.20 5.81 -14.20
N TRP A 203 -5.19 6.61 -14.56
CA TRP A 203 -3.99 6.76 -13.75
C TRP A 203 -4.23 7.38 -12.37
N GLU A 204 -5.08 8.41 -12.28
CA GLU A 204 -5.27 9.14 -11.03
C GLU A 204 -5.91 8.23 -9.95
N PRO A 205 -7.07 7.58 -10.18
CA PRO A 205 -7.63 6.54 -9.31
C PRO A 205 -6.66 5.41 -8.93
N PHE A 206 -5.76 5.02 -9.84
CA PHE A 206 -4.80 3.95 -9.61
C PHE A 206 -3.61 4.39 -8.74
N SER A 207 -3.06 5.57 -9.00
CA SER A 207 -1.70 5.92 -8.59
C SER A 207 -1.57 6.29 -7.12
N ASN A 208 -2.51 7.07 -6.57
CA ASN A 208 -2.28 7.79 -5.32
C ASN A 208 -3.51 7.86 -4.40
N ASP A 209 -3.30 8.22 -3.14
CA ASP A 209 -4.36 8.25 -2.12
C ASP A 209 -5.10 9.60 -1.99
N ASN A 210 -4.69 10.62 -2.76
CA ASN A 210 -5.29 11.94 -2.79
C ASN A 210 -6.48 12.00 -3.77
N GLN A 211 -7.54 11.27 -3.46
CA GLN A 211 -8.73 11.17 -4.33
C GLN A 211 -9.95 11.93 -3.77
N GLY A 212 -9.77 12.72 -2.71
CA GLY A 212 -10.88 13.45 -2.08
C GLY A 212 -11.76 12.56 -1.21
N ARG A 213 -13.09 12.74 -1.30
CA ARG A 213 -14.09 12.05 -0.46
C ARG A 213 -14.94 11.10 -1.29
N PHE A 214 -15.39 10.02 -0.66
CA PHE A 214 -16.48 9.21 -1.19
C PHE A 214 -17.79 10.05 -1.21
N PRO A 215 -18.68 9.90 -2.22
CA PRO A 215 -18.68 8.93 -3.32
C PRO A 215 -17.83 9.29 -4.54
N GLU A 216 -17.26 10.48 -4.63
CA GLU A 216 -16.47 10.91 -5.80
C GLU A 216 -15.09 10.24 -5.86
N ALA A 217 -14.54 9.86 -4.70
CA ALA A 217 -13.26 9.19 -4.60
C ALA A 217 -13.30 7.76 -5.13
N ALA A 218 -12.30 7.40 -5.91
CA ALA A 218 -12.01 6.02 -6.27
C ALA A 218 -11.75 5.15 -5.01
N PRO A 219 -11.99 3.83 -5.08
CA PRO A 219 -11.88 2.89 -3.95
C PRO A 219 -10.43 2.77 -3.43
N ASN A 220 -9.73 1.66 -3.64
CA ASN A 220 -8.34 1.51 -3.22
C ASN A 220 -7.38 1.73 -4.40
N SER A 221 -6.45 2.68 -4.25
CA SER A 221 -5.32 2.91 -5.16
C SER A 221 -4.09 2.11 -4.71
N LEU A 222 -3.06 2.08 -5.56
CA LEU A 222 -1.79 1.43 -5.25
C LEU A 222 -1.17 2.00 -3.97
N GLU A 223 -1.14 3.33 -3.83
CA GLU A 223 -0.61 4.00 -2.63
C GLU A 223 -1.39 3.64 -1.35
N LYS A 224 -2.71 3.46 -1.45
CA LYS A 224 -3.54 3.07 -0.28
C LYS A 224 -3.19 1.66 0.21
N LEU A 225 -3.09 0.69 -0.70
CA LEU A 225 -2.68 -0.67 -0.32
C LEU A 225 -1.24 -0.69 0.21
N HIS A 226 -0.35 0.09 -0.41
CA HIS A 226 1.03 0.28 0.02
C HIS A 226 1.13 0.83 1.45
N GLY A 227 0.32 1.84 1.80
CA GLY A 227 0.30 2.43 3.15
C GLY A 227 -0.06 1.43 4.24
N ASN A 228 -0.99 0.50 3.96
CA ASN A 228 -1.34 -0.58 4.89
C ASN A 228 -0.15 -1.49 5.21
N ILE A 229 0.71 -1.79 4.22
CA ILE A 229 1.87 -2.66 4.46
C ILE A 229 2.93 -1.95 5.30
N HIS A 230 3.16 -0.64 5.10
CA HIS A 230 4.00 0.15 5.99
C HIS A 230 3.50 0.12 7.44
N TRP A 231 2.18 0.16 7.62
CA TRP A 231 1.56 0.00 8.93
C TRP A 231 1.81 -1.38 9.54
N PHE A 232 1.52 -2.46 8.80
CA PHE A 232 1.68 -3.83 9.30
C PHE A 232 3.12 -4.25 9.61
N LEU A 233 4.11 -3.65 8.94
CA LEU A 233 5.52 -3.94 9.22
C LEU A 233 6.12 -3.01 10.29
N GLY A 234 5.67 -1.75 10.35
CA GLY A 234 6.25 -0.73 11.23
C GLY A 234 5.52 -0.50 12.55
N GLY A 235 4.26 -0.94 12.69
CA GLY A 235 3.48 -0.84 13.93
C GLY A 235 2.95 0.54 14.29
N GLY A 236 2.97 1.49 13.35
CA GLY A 236 2.44 2.86 13.55
C GLY A 236 3.26 3.76 14.49
N GLY A 237 2.88 5.04 14.58
CA GLY A 237 3.03 5.87 15.80
C GLY A 237 4.40 5.98 16.45
N GLY A 238 5.48 5.77 15.70
CA GLY A 238 6.82 5.74 16.26
C GLY A 238 7.20 4.42 16.95
N ARG A 239 6.56 3.29 16.64
CA ARG A 239 7.04 1.95 17.04
C ARG A 239 8.07 1.36 16.08
N GLY A 240 8.11 1.80 14.84
CA GLY A 240 9.06 1.26 13.87
C GLY A 240 9.37 2.24 12.77
N HIS A 241 10.51 2.03 12.12
CA HIS A 241 10.97 2.94 11.07
C HIS A 241 10.07 2.83 9.84
N LEU A 242 9.65 1.61 9.47
CA LEU A 242 8.79 1.36 8.30
C LEU A 242 7.45 2.10 8.33
N SER A 243 6.90 2.46 9.49
CA SER A 243 5.64 3.19 9.58
C SER A 243 5.81 4.72 9.56
N SER A 244 7.03 5.23 9.40
CA SER A 244 7.36 6.66 9.41
C SER A 244 8.03 7.07 8.09
N PRO A 245 7.36 7.83 7.20
CA PRO A 245 7.89 8.17 5.88
C PRO A 245 9.33 8.73 5.89
N PRO A 246 9.73 9.62 6.81
CA PRO A 246 11.11 10.14 6.87
C PRO A 246 12.21 9.11 7.00
N VAL A 247 11.92 7.98 7.65
CA VAL A 247 12.94 7.00 8.04
C VAL A 247 12.63 5.58 7.57
N ALA A 248 11.51 5.37 6.88
CA ALA A 248 11.06 4.05 6.43
C ALA A 248 12.08 3.33 5.56
N ALA A 249 12.72 4.05 4.63
CA ALA A 249 13.68 3.47 3.70
C ALA A 249 14.99 2.97 4.34
N PHE A 250 15.28 3.36 5.59
CA PHE A 250 16.43 2.82 6.30
C PHE A 250 16.21 1.38 6.76
N ASP A 251 14.96 0.92 6.89
CA ASP A 251 14.71 -0.49 7.13
C ASP A 251 14.88 -1.27 5.81
N PRO A 252 15.76 -2.28 5.74
CA PRO A 252 16.03 -3.02 4.51
C PRO A 252 14.79 -3.63 3.85
N PHE A 253 13.74 -3.93 4.63
CA PHE A 253 12.50 -4.49 4.11
C PHE A 253 11.70 -3.50 3.24
N PHE A 254 11.97 -2.21 3.37
CA PHE A 254 11.35 -1.17 2.54
C PHE A 254 11.45 -1.52 1.05
N PHE A 255 12.64 -1.93 0.60
CA PHE A 255 12.88 -2.22 -0.81
C PHE A 255 12.21 -3.55 -1.24
N ILE A 256 11.99 -4.50 -0.34
CA ILE A 256 11.23 -5.72 -0.64
C ILE A 256 9.75 -5.39 -0.87
N HIS A 257 9.21 -4.52 -0.01
CA HIS A 257 7.84 -4.00 -0.13
C HIS A 257 7.65 -3.15 -1.41
N HIS A 258 8.59 -2.26 -1.71
CA HIS A 258 8.55 -1.45 -2.92
C HIS A 258 8.79 -2.25 -4.21
N SER A 259 9.51 -3.37 -4.16
CA SER A 259 9.61 -4.30 -5.30
C SER A 259 8.24 -4.92 -5.66
N GLN A 260 7.44 -5.30 -4.66
CA GLN A 260 6.05 -5.74 -4.90
C GLN A 260 5.15 -4.58 -5.37
N THR A 261 5.37 -3.37 -4.87
CA THR A 261 4.62 -2.18 -5.30
C THR A 261 4.89 -1.88 -6.78
N ASP A 262 6.15 -2.00 -7.22
CA ASP A 262 6.52 -1.85 -8.63
C ASP A 262 5.99 -3.00 -9.51
N ARG A 263 5.96 -4.23 -8.98
CA ARG A 263 5.31 -5.38 -9.65
C ARG A 263 3.83 -5.12 -9.93
N LEU A 264 3.11 -4.55 -8.97
CA LEU A 264 1.70 -4.20 -9.15
C LEU A 264 1.52 -3.06 -10.17
N LEU A 265 2.45 -2.09 -10.22
CA LEU A 265 2.50 -1.10 -11.30
C LEU A 265 2.67 -1.76 -12.67
N ALA A 266 3.62 -2.68 -12.82
CA ALA A 266 3.84 -3.40 -14.08
C ALA A 266 2.59 -4.22 -14.52
N LEU A 267 1.96 -4.93 -13.57
CA LEU A 267 0.72 -5.68 -13.83
C LEU A 267 -0.43 -4.76 -14.27
N TRP A 268 -0.60 -3.62 -13.59
CA TRP A 268 -1.63 -2.64 -13.95
C TRP A 268 -1.37 -2.04 -15.33
N MET A 269 -0.12 -1.68 -15.65
CA MET A 269 0.25 -1.17 -16.99
C MET A 269 -0.09 -2.16 -18.10
N ALA A 270 0.12 -3.46 -17.87
CA ALA A 270 -0.24 -4.50 -18.84
C ALA A 270 -1.76 -4.65 -19.02
N MET A 271 -2.55 -4.38 -17.97
CA MET A 271 -4.01 -4.36 -18.05
C MET A 271 -4.57 -3.07 -18.65
N HIS A 272 -3.87 -1.94 -18.51
CA HIS A 272 -4.32 -0.60 -18.92
C HIS A 272 -3.27 0.09 -19.81
N PRO A 273 -2.91 -0.48 -20.98
CA PRO A 273 -1.75 -0.05 -21.78
C PRO A 273 -1.87 1.35 -22.40
N ASP A 274 -3.06 1.96 -22.36
CA ASP A 274 -3.33 3.30 -22.88
C ASP A 274 -3.48 4.34 -21.77
N ALA A 275 -3.48 3.93 -20.50
CA ALA A 275 -3.58 4.83 -19.35
C ALA A 275 -2.19 5.17 -18.81
N TRP A 276 -1.91 6.46 -18.63
CA TRP A 276 -0.62 6.94 -18.15
C TRP A 276 -0.74 8.22 -17.32
N VAL A 277 0.38 8.69 -16.78
CA VAL A 277 0.46 9.82 -15.86
C VAL A 277 -0.26 11.06 -16.42
N THR A 278 -1.24 11.54 -15.66
CA THR A 278 -2.02 12.74 -15.98
C THR A 278 -1.52 13.95 -15.21
N ALA A 279 -1.73 15.14 -15.78
CA ALA A 279 -1.38 16.39 -15.11
C ALA A 279 -2.21 16.60 -13.84
N SER A 280 -1.56 16.99 -12.75
CA SER A 280 -2.17 17.26 -11.45
C SER A 280 -1.34 18.31 -10.68
N LYS A 281 -1.58 18.43 -9.37
CA LYS A 281 -0.80 19.28 -8.46
C LYS A 281 -0.11 18.44 -7.40
N GLU A 282 1.12 18.79 -7.11
CA GLU A 282 1.84 18.27 -5.95
C GLU A 282 1.30 18.96 -4.69
N ASN A 283 0.58 18.25 -3.84
CA ASN A 283 -0.11 18.88 -2.71
C ASN A 283 0.85 19.26 -1.57
N LYS A 284 1.79 18.36 -1.24
CA LYS A 284 2.64 18.50 -0.05
C LYS A 284 3.96 19.17 -0.37
N GLY A 285 4.41 19.01 -1.61
CA GLY A 285 5.77 19.33 -2.00
C GLY A 285 6.72 18.18 -1.68
N THR A 286 7.84 18.20 -2.38
CA THR A 286 9.02 17.37 -2.11
C THR A 286 10.23 18.30 -1.96
N TRP A 287 11.42 17.74 -1.76
CA TRP A 287 12.67 18.50 -1.74
C TRP A 287 12.87 19.40 -2.97
N THR A 288 12.36 18.99 -4.13
CA THR A 288 12.56 19.66 -5.43
C THR A 288 11.28 20.15 -6.09
N ILE A 289 10.11 19.72 -5.61
CA ILE A 289 8.80 20.10 -6.17
C ILE A 289 8.06 20.95 -5.15
N GLN A 290 7.63 22.14 -5.57
CA GLN A 290 6.88 23.04 -4.70
C GLN A 290 5.50 22.47 -4.35
N ALA A 291 5.08 22.64 -3.10
CA ALA A 291 3.67 22.45 -2.72
C ALA A 291 2.74 23.37 -3.55
N GLY A 292 1.68 22.79 -4.10
CA GLY A 292 0.77 23.37 -5.08
C GLY A 292 1.32 23.45 -6.50
N GLY A 293 2.55 23.00 -6.75
CA GLY A 293 3.20 23.01 -8.07
C GLY A 293 2.52 22.04 -9.04
N ALA A 294 2.57 22.35 -10.34
CA ALA A 294 2.07 21.45 -11.37
C ALA A 294 3.02 20.25 -11.53
N VAL A 295 2.44 19.07 -11.69
CA VAL A 295 3.15 17.82 -11.97
C VAL A 295 2.44 17.06 -13.09
N ASP A 296 3.19 16.37 -13.92
CA ASP A 296 2.71 15.60 -15.06
C ASP A 296 3.75 14.55 -15.50
N ALA A 297 3.50 13.86 -16.61
CA ALA A 297 4.38 12.81 -17.12
C ALA A 297 5.82 13.28 -17.41
N THR A 298 6.02 14.56 -17.71
CA THR A 298 7.33 15.14 -18.08
C THR A 298 8.10 15.68 -16.86
N THR A 299 7.47 15.66 -15.69
CA THR A 299 8.08 16.19 -14.47
C THR A 299 9.33 15.39 -14.10
N PRO A 300 10.48 16.05 -13.85
CA PRO A 300 11.71 15.39 -13.43
C PRO A 300 11.53 14.56 -12.14
N LEU A 301 11.82 13.27 -12.22
CA LEU A 301 11.84 12.32 -11.09
C LEU A 301 13.19 12.43 -10.36
N THR A 302 13.46 13.59 -9.77
CA THR A 302 14.70 13.81 -9.00
C THR A 302 14.77 12.86 -7.78
N PRO A 303 15.97 12.40 -7.38
CA PRO A 303 17.29 12.77 -7.91
C PRO A 303 17.82 11.82 -9.00
N PHE A 304 16.96 11.06 -9.68
CA PHE A 304 17.39 9.95 -10.53
C PHE A 304 17.77 10.42 -11.94
N TYR A 305 19.07 10.45 -12.24
CA TYR A 305 19.57 10.75 -13.58
C TYR A 305 19.37 9.56 -14.53
N CYS A 306 18.94 9.84 -15.78
CA CYS A 306 18.84 8.84 -16.84
C CYS A 306 20.08 8.82 -17.75
N THR A 307 20.82 9.92 -17.80
CA THR A 307 22.02 10.09 -18.62
C THR A 307 23.12 10.83 -17.85
N GLY A 308 24.37 10.64 -18.27
CA GLY A 308 25.55 11.25 -17.63
C GLY A 308 25.72 12.76 -17.85
N ASP A 309 24.89 13.39 -18.69
CA ASP A 309 24.86 14.84 -18.95
C ASP A 309 23.85 15.60 -18.06
N GLY A 310 23.21 14.90 -17.12
CA GLY A 310 22.41 15.51 -16.06
C GLY A 310 20.91 15.56 -16.32
N GLN A 311 20.40 14.84 -17.32
CA GLN A 311 18.95 14.67 -17.51
C GLN A 311 18.40 13.71 -16.44
N PHE A 312 17.28 14.09 -15.82
CA PHE A 312 16.54 13.23 -14.91
C PHE A 312 15.58 12.32 -15.66
N TRP A 313 15.31 11.13 -15.13
CA TRP A 313 14.16 10.33 -15.53
C TRP A 313 12.87 11.14 -15.38
N SER A 314 11.92 10.94 -16.27
CA SER A 314 10.54 11.41 -16.17
C SER A 314 9.59 10.22 -16.22
N SER A 315 8.31 10.39 -15.87
CA SER A 315 7.34 9.30 -16.04
C SER A 315 7.12 8.96 -17.52
N GLU A 316 7.32 9.89 -18.46
CA GLU A 316 7.23 9.63 -19.91
C GLU A 316 8.24 8.54 -20.34
N ASP A 317 9.43 8.53 -19.75
CA ASP A 317 10.49 7.56 -20.05
C ASP A 317 10.17 6.13 -19.53
N LEU A 318 9.20 5.98 -18.62
CA LEU A 318 8.95 4.74 -17.87
C LEU A 318 7.75 3.92 -18.38
N GLN A 319 7.18 4.30 -19.53
CA GLN A 319 6.01 3.61 -20.09
C GLN A 319 6.35 2.27 -20.77
N ALA A 320 7.63 2.06 -21.10
CA ALA A 320 8.10 0.80 -21.70
C ALA A 320 8.26 -0.32 -20.64
N PRO A 321 8.25 -1.59 -21.08
CA PRO A 321 8.62 -2.72 -20.22
C PRO A 321 10.00 -2.52 -19.54
N THR A 322 10.10 -2.94 -18.27
CA THR A 322 11.26 -2.65 -17.42
C THR A 322 12.53 -3.39 -17.83
N ASP A 323 12.42 -4.46 -18.61
CA ASP A 323 13.58 -5.23 -19.10
C ASP A 323 14.42 -4.41 -20.07
N GLY A 324 13.77 -3.63 -20.94
CA GLY A 324 14.41 -2.69 -21.85
C GLY A 324 14.94 -1.42 -21.17
N LEU A 325 14.42 -1.05 -19.99
CA LEU A 325 14.77 0.18 -19.28
C LEU A 325 15.85 -0.05 -18.21
N PHE A 326 15.61 -0.99 -17.31
CA PHE A 326 16.41 -1.23 -16.10
C PHE A 326 16.97 -2.66 -16.02
N GLY A 327 16.68 -3.51 -17.02
CA GLY A 327 17.22 -4.86 -17.09
C GLY A 327 16.56 -5.87 -16.13
N TYR A 328 15.37 -5.56 -15.59
CA TYR A 328 14.59 -6.49 -14.77
C TYR A 328 13.18 -6.68 -15.35
N SER A 329 12.57 -7.81 -15.06
CA SER A 329 11.16 -8.09 -15.34
C SER A 329 10.59 -8.96 -14.22
N TYR A 330 9.30 -9.26 -14.29
CA TYR A 330 8.63 -10.13 -13.33
C TYR A 330 8.20 -11.44 -14.01
N PRO A 331 8.24 -12.58 -13.29
CA PRO A 331 7.81 -13.87 -13.83
C PRO A 331 6.36 -13.88 -14.33
N ASP A 332 5.54 -12.93 -13.87
CA ASP A 332 4.18 -12.70 -14.36
C ASP A 332 4.09 -12.51 -15.88
N PHE A 333 5.18 -12.02 -16.49
CA PHE A 333 5.26 -11.72 -17.92
C PHE A 333 5.97 -12.84 -18.71
N ASP A 334 6.41 -13.92 -18.06
CA ASP A 334 7.14 -15.01 -18.72
C ASP A 334 6.35 -15.59 -19.90
N GLY A 335 6.99 -15.62 -21.07
CA GLY A 335 6.39 -16.08 -22.32
C GLY A 335 5.49 -15.06 -23.02
N ILE A 336 5.46 -13.79 -22.58
CA ILE A 336 5.02 -12.68 -23.44
C ILE A 336 6.20 -12.31 -24.33
N VAL A 337 6.03 -12.50 -25.63
CA VAL A 337 7.08 -12.23 -26.63
C VAL A 337 6.73 -11.07 -27.57
N ASP A 338 5.45 -10.70 -27.65
CA ASP A 338 4.95 -9.61 -28.46
C ASP A 338 4.08 -8.69 -27.59
N TRP A 339 4.65 -7.56 -27.18
CA TRP A 339 3.94 -6.53 -26.41
C TRP A 339 3.05 -5.63 -27.29
N SER A 340 3.12 -5.75 -28.62
CA SER A 340 2.29 -4.97 -29.53
C SER A 340 0.87 -5.52 -29.64
N ASP A 341 0.66 -6.82 -29.39
CA ASP A 341 -0.66 -7.43 -29.25
C ASP A 341 -1.20 -7.22 -27.83
N LYS A 342 -1.69 -5.99 -27.58
CA LYS A 342 -2.25 -5.57 -26.29
C LYS A 342 -3.36 -6.50 -25.80
N VAL A 343 -4.20 -7.02 -26.69
CA VAL A 343 -5.32 -7.91 -26.33
C VAL A 343 -4.81 -9.26 -25.85
N ALA A 344 -3.85 -9.87 -26.55
CA ALA A 344 -3.25 -11.12 -26.12
C ALA A 344 -2.53 -10.97 -24.76
N VAL A 345 -1.80 -9.86 -24.57
CA VAL A 345 -1.17 -9.51 -23.29
C VAL A 345 -2.21 -9.39 -22.18
N GLN A 346 -3.25 -8.57 -22.37
CA GLN A 346 -4.32 -8.38 -21.39
C GLN A 346 -5.02 -9.69 -21.04
N ASN A 347 -5.33 -10.55 -22.01
CA ASN A 347 -5.98 -11.84 -21.75
C ASN A 347 -5.11 -12.77 -20.90
N LYS A 348 -3.82 -12.85 -21.22
CA LYS A 348 -2.87 -13.67 -20.45
C LYS A 348 -2.67 -13.13 -19.04
N ILE A 349 -2.45 -11.82 -18.92
CA ILE A 349 -2.22 -11.17 -17.63
C ILE A 349 -3.49 -11.18 -16.77
N ARG A 350 -4.68 -11.00 -17.34
CA ARG A 350 -5.96 -11.16 -16.64
C ARG A 350 -6.08 -12.56 -16.05
N ALA A 351 -5.83 -13.61 -16.84
CA ALA A 351 -5.90 -14.99 -16.34
C ALA A 351 -4.90 -15.26 -15.21
N HIS A 352 -3.70 -14.70 -15.32
CA HIS A 352 -2.66 -14.80 -14.29
C HIS A 352 -3.05 -14.06 -13.00
N ILE A 353 -3.57 -12.82 -13.12
CA ILE A 353 -4.07 -12.05 -11.98
C ILE A 353 -5.23 -12.77 -11.31
N GLU A 354 -6.20 -13.32 -12.05
CA GLU A 354 -7.31 -14.08 -11.47
C GLU A 354 -6.86 -15.36 -10.75
N ALA A 355 -5.72 -15.95 -11.15
CA ALA A 355 -5.15 -17.09 -10.43
C ALA A 355 -4.53 -16.69 -9.07
N LEU A 356 -3.96 -15.49 -8.98
CA LEU A 356 -3.32 -14.97 -7.77
C LEU A 356 -4.32 -14.25 -6.83
N TYR A 357 -5.15 -13.38 -7.41
CA TYR A 357 -6.02 -12.43 -6.74
C TYR A 357 -7.45 -12.54 -7.34
N PRO A 358 -8.20 -13.60 -6.97
CA PRO A 358 -9.37 -14.05 -7.71
C PRO A 358 -10.61 -13.15 -7.52
N PHE A 359 -10.68 -12.04 -8.26
CA PHE A 359 -11.77 -11.08 -8.18
C PHE A 359 -13.07 -11.63 -8.77
N ALA A 360 -13.03 -12.17 -9.99
CA ALA A 360 -14.20 -12.78 -10.61
C ALA A 360 -14.71 -14.02 -9.85
N ALA A 361 -13.80 -14.83 -9.27
CA ALA A 361 -14.22 -15.97 -8.45
C ALA A 361 -14.91 -15.52 -7.15
N SER A 362 -14.48 -14.40 -6.57
CA SER A 362 -15.13 -13.82 -5.40
C SER A 362 -16.54 -13.34 -5.72
N VAL A 363 -16.73 -12.65 -6.86
CA VAL A 363 -18.07 -12.25 -7.33
C VAL A 363 -18.96 -13.47 -7.61
N LYS A 364 -18.42 -14.55 -8.21
CA LYS A 364 -19.15 -15.81 -8.39
C LYS A 364 -19.59 -16.43 -7.07
N LEU A 365 -18.75 -16.38 -6.04
CA LEU A 365 -19.09 -16.86 -4.70
C LEU A 365 -20.24 -16.05 -4.09
N TRP A 366 -20.20 -14.72 -4.23
CA TRP A 366 -21.25 -13.82 -3.72
C TRP A 366 -22.57 -14.04 -4.46
N LEU A 367 -22.54 -14.20 -5.78
CA LEU A 367 -23.71 -14.57 -6.59
C LEU A 367 -24.32 -15.90 -6.13
N ALA A 368 -23.50 -16.91 -5.85
CA ALA A 368 -23.96 -18.22 -5.39
C ALA A 368 -24.61 -18.13 -4.00
N PHE A 369 -24.06 -17.31 -3.10
CA PHE A 369 -24.63 -17.05 -1.79
C PHE A 369 -26.03 -16.42 -1.91
N ASP A 370 -26.17 -15.39 -2.74
CA ASP A 370 -27.44 -14.68 -2.94
C ASP A 370 -28.49 -15.56 -3.66
N ALA A 371 -28.06 -16.40 -4.62
CA ALA A 371 -28.91 -17.37 -5.29
C ALA A 371 -29.38 -18.49 -4.35
N GLY A 372 -28.56 -18.89 -3.37
CA GLY A 372 -28.91 -19.86 -2.33
C GLY A 372 -30.04 -19.39 -1.40
N ALA A 373 -30.22 -18.08 -1.27
CA ALA A 373 -31.35 -17.46 -0.58
C ALA A 373 -32.66 -17.53 -1.38
N SER A 374 -32.55 -17.67 -2.71
CA SER A 374 -33.68 -17.66 -3.63
C SER A 374 -34.24 -19.07 -3.90
N GLN A 375 -34.95 -19.63 -2.91
CA GLN A 375 -36.13 -20.46 -3.22
C GLN A 375 -37.44 -19.66 -3.22
N SER A 376 -37.44 -18.36 -2.89
CA SER A 376 -38.68 -17.59 -2.84
C SER A 376 -38.47 -16.07 -2.88
N LEU A 377 -37.99 -15.50 -3.99
CA LEU A 377 -38.06 -14.04 -4.20
C LEU A 377 -38.37 -13.68 -5.66
N CYS A 378 -39.58 -14.03 -6.09
CA CYS A 378 -40.31 -13.17 -7.01
C CYS A 378 -41.67 -12.89 -6.36
N PRO A 379 -41.82 -11.81 -5.56
CA PRO A 379 -43.14 -11.42 -5.13
C PRO A 379 -43.95 -11.03 -6.38
N PRO A 380 -45.20 -11.52 -6.55
CA PRO A 380 -46.06 -10.97 -7.58
C PRO A 380 -46.24 -9.48 -7.29
N LEU A 381 -45.96 -8.65 -8.30
CA LEU A 381 -46.17 -7.20 -8.24
C LEU A 381 -47.55 -6.90 -7.63
N PRO A 382 -47.64 -6.10 -6.55
CA PRO A 382 -48.93 -5.66 -6.06
C PRO A 382 -49.57 -4.77 -7.14
N PRO A 383 -50.83 -5.01 -7.53
CA PRO A 383 -51.52 -4.08 -8.41
C PRO A 383 -51.73 -2.80 -7.60
N THR A 384 -51.19 -1.70 -8.12
CA THR A 384 -51.47 -0.31 -7.72
C THR A 384 -50.83 0.21 -6.43
N ALA A 385 -49.65 0.83 -6.56
CA ALA A 385 -49.33 2.10 -5.92
C ALA A 385 -48.11 2.73 -6.63
N ALA A 386 -48.31 3.90 -7.22
CA ALA A 386 -47.28 4.70 -7.85
C ALA A 386 -46.43 5.39 -6.79
N THR A 387 -45.09 5.23 -6.82
CA THR A 387 -44.04 6.27 -6.72
C THR A 387 -42.66 5.62 -6.51
N ALA A 388 -41.63 6.20 -7.15
CA ALA A 388 -40.24 5.73 -7.31
C ALA A 388 -40.08 4.55 -8.28
N ALA A 389 -39.74 4.88 -9.53
CA ALA A 389 -39.47 3.91 -10.58
C ALA A 389 -38.13 3.22 -10.31
N ILE A 390 -38.16 1.94 -9.95
CA ILE A 390 -37.05 1.03 -10.19
C ILE A 390 -36.98 0.89 -11.73
N PRO A 391 -35.89 1.30 -12.41
CA PRO A 391 -35.81 1.18 -13.87
C PRO A 391 -35.99 -0.27 -14.31
N ALA A 392 -36.90 -0.52 -15.25
CA ALA A 392 -37.28 -1.85 -15.75
C ALA A 392 -36.16 -2.62 -16.50
N TYR A 393 -34.92 -2.13 -16.48
CA TYR A 393 -33.72 -2.82 -16.97
C TYR A 393 -33.20 -3.89 -15.99
N TYR A 394 -33.54 -3.81 -14.70
CA TYR A 394 -33.00 -4.70 -13.67
C TYR A 394 -33.43 -6.17 -13.78
N CYS A 395 -34.49 -6.52 -14.51
CA CYS A 395 -35.10 -7.85 -14.38
C CYS A 395 -34.61 -8.89 -15.41
N TYR A 396 -33.83 -8.51 -16.43
CA TYR A 396 -33.33 -9.46 -17.45
C TYR A 396 -31.83 -9.75 -17.35
N GLU A 397 -31.06 -8.93 -16.62
CA GLU A 397 -29.62 -9.16 -16.30
C GLU A 397 -29.37 -9.67 -14.87
N ALA A 398 -30.42 -9.77 -14.05
CA ALA A 398 -30.36 -10.14 -12.63
C ALA A 398 -29.69 -11.49 -12.33
N ALA A 399 -29.56 -12.41 -13.29
CA ALA A 399 -28.91 -13.70 -13.06
C ALA A 399 -27.39 -13.60 -12.81
N ARG A 400 -26.77 -12.42 -13.01
CA ARG A 400 -25.31 -12.22 -12.89
C ARG A 400 -24.90 -10.92 -12.18
N ALA A 401 -25.83 -10.29 -11.47
CA ALA A 401 -25.55 -9.10 -10.67
C ALA A 401 -25.62 -9.44 -9.17
N VAL A 402 -24.66 -8.96 -8.38
CA VAL A 402 -24.66 -9.09 -6.91
C VAL A 402 -24.27 -7.77 -6.27
N LEU A 403 -24.82 -7.48 -5.09
CA LEU A 403 -24.44 -6.29 -4.31
C LEU A 403 -23.18 -6.59 -3.48
N ALA A 404 -22.10 -5.87 -3.79
CA ALA A 404 -20.89 -5.86 -2.98
C ALA A 404 -20.93 -4.72 -1.96
N TRP A 405 -20.75 -5.03 -0.69
CA TRP A 405 -20.81 -4.10 0.43
C TRP A 405 -19.42 -3.62 0.83
N SER A 406 -19.28 -2.33 1.11
CA SER A 406 -18.00 -1.73 1.48
C SER A 406 -18.15 -0.62 2.51
N ALA A 407 -17.17 -0.51 3.41
CA ALA A 407 -17.00 0.63 4.29
C ALA A 407 -15.96 1.59 3.69
N HIS A 408 -16.37 2.83 3.43
CA HIS A 408 -15.53 3.89 2.88
C HIS A 408 -15.04 4.78 4.02
N ILE A 409 -13.73 4.91 4.13
CA ILE A 409 -13.06 5.73 5.14
C ILE A 409 -12.64 7.02 4.46
N THR A 410 -12.96 8.16 5.06
CA THR A 410 -12.45 9.48 4.68
C THR A 410 -11.89 10.16 5.92
N VAL A 411 -10.68 10.73 5.84
CA VAL A 411 -10.00 11.36 6.98
C VAL A 411 -8.96 12.38 6.52
N LYS A 412 -8.63 13.36 7.35
CA LYS A 412 -7.45 14.21 7.11
C LYS A 412 -6.16 13.41 7.35
N LYS A 413 -5.27 13.37 6.35
CA LYS A 413 -4.03 12.55 6.39
C LYS A 413 -3.16 12.81 7.62
N PHE A 414 -3.18 14.03 8.14
CA PHE A 414 -2.35 14.46 9.26
C PHE A 414 -3.12 14.65 10.58
N ALA A 415 -4.36 14.18 10.66
CA ALA A 415 -5.25 14.39 11.81
C ALA A 415 -4.62 14.00 13.16
N LEU A 416 -3.75 12.98 13.17
CA LEU A 416 -3.10 12.46 14.38
C LEU A 416 -1.57 12.67 14.41
N ARG A 417 -1.04 13.56 13.55
CA ARG A 417 0.38 14.00 13.57
C ARG A 417 1.41 12.88 13.47
N GLY A 418 1.11 11.89 12.64
CA GLY A 418 1.92 10.71 12.39
C GLY A 418 1.03 9.62 11.79
N SER A 419 1.62 8.49 11.43
CA SER A 419 0.85 7.39 10.87
C SER A 419 -0.14 6.80 11.88
N PHE A 420 -1.34 6.49 11.41
CA PHE A 420 -2.41 5.85 12.19
C PHE A 420 -3.22 4.89 11.30
N SER A 421 -3.94 3.96 11.91
CA SER A 421 -4.91 3.10 11.21
C SER A 421 -6.34 3.34 11.67
N VAL A 422 -7.27 3.06 10.77
CA VAL A 422 -8.69 2.87 11.03
C VAL A 422 -9.00 1.40 10.74
N SER A 423 -9.18 0.62 11.80
CA SER A 423 -9.48 -0.82 11.74
C SER A 423 -10.98 -1.04 11.71
N VAL A 424 -11.44 -1.86 10.77
CA VAL A 424 -12.86 -2.19 10.57
C VAL A 424 -13.11 -3.63 11.00
N PHE A 425 -14.21 -3.81 11.72
CA PHE A 425 -14.64 -5.08 12.30
C PHE A 425 -16.11 -5.33 11.98
N LEU A 426 -16.46 -6.61 11.88
CA LEU A 426 -17.82 -7.08 12.05
C LEU A 426 -17.86 -7.83 13.39
N GLY A 427 -18.61 -7.34 14.36
CA GLY A 427 -18.61 -7.79 15.74
C GLY A 427 -17.64 -7.00 16.63
N ASP A 428 -17.54 -7.41 17.90
CA ASP A 428 -16.74 -6.70 18.90
C ASP A 428 -15.23 -6.76 18.62
N PRO A 429 -14.52 -5.61 18.61
CA PRO A 429 -13.07 -5.61 18.55
C PRO A 429 -12.46 -5.99 19.90
N PRO A 430 -11.19 -6.45 19.93
CA PRO A 430 -10.44 -6.64 21.17
C PRO A 430 -10.36 -5.35 21.99
N SER A 431 -10.04 -5.48 23.29
CA SER A 431 -9.74 -4.32 24.12
C SER A 431 -8.35 -3.74 23.86
N ASP A 432 -7.38 -4.61 23.56
CA ASP A 432 -5.99 -4.23 23.23
C ASP A 432 -5.86 -3.96 21.72
N PRO A 433 -5.46 -2.74 21.30
CA PRO A 433 -5.19 -2.43 19.91
C PRO A 433 -4.15 -3.33 19.22
N GLU A 434 -3.20 -3.91 19.96
CA GLU A 434 -2.22 -4.82 19.37
C GLU A 434 -2.82 -6.14 18.88
N ASP A 435 -4.01 -6.50 19.35
CA ASP A 435 -4.71 -7.72 18.96
C ASP A 435 -5.69 -7.51 17.80
N TYR A 436 -5.84 -6.28 17.31
CA TYR A 436 -6.86 -5.93 16.29
C TYR A 436 -6.74 -6.78 15.03
N ALA A 437 -5.57 -6.82 14.39
CA ALA A 437 -5.35 -7.61 13.18
C ALA A 437 -5.47 -9.12 13.40
N ALA A 438 -5.21 -9.59 14.63
CA ALA A 438 -5.32 -11.00 15.01
C ALA A 438 -6.75 -11.41 15.40
N SER A 439 -7.67 -10.46 15.52
CA SER A 439 -9.07 -10.73 15.88
C SER A 439 -9.80 -11.50 14.77
N PRO A 440 -10.61 -12.52 15.09
CA PRO A 440 -11.51 -13.14 14.10
C PRO A 440 -12.60 -12.18 13.61
N ASN A 441 -12.83 -11.08 14.35
CA ASN A 441 -13.80 -10.07 13.97
C ASN A 441 -13.23 -9.02 13.01
N PHE A 442 -11.91 -9.03 12.80
CA PHE A 442 -11.22 -8.09 11.93
C PHE A 442 -11.55 -8.34 10.46
N VAL A 443 -11.83 -7.25 9.73
CA VAL A 443 -12.13 -7.30 8.29
C VAL A 443 -10.98 -6.74 7.48
N GLY A 444 -10.50 -5.55 7.86
CA GLY A 444 -9.47 -4.83 7.13
C GLY A 444 -9.15 -3.50 7.78
N ASP A 445 -8.12 -2.84 7.24
CA ASP A 445 -7.60 -1.56 7.72
C ASP A 445 -7.52 -0.55 6.59
N TYR A 446 -7.64 0.72 6.98
CA TYR A 446 -7.08 1.84 6.24
C TYR A 446 -5.97 2.48 7.07
N ALA A 447 -4.75 2.56 6.54
CA ALA A 447 -3.63 3.23 7.18
C ALA A 447 -3.31 4.55 6.48
N ALA A 448 -3.34 5.64 7.26
CA ALA A 448 -2.78 6.91 6.83
C ALA A 448 -1.27 6.88 7.05
N PHE A 449 -0.49 6.66 5.99
CA PHE A 449 0.97 6.75 6.05
C PHE A 449 1.39 8.23 6.02
N ALA A 450 1.74 8.77 7.18
CA ALA A 450 1.84 10.20 7.39
C ALA A 450 3.10 10.60 8.15
N HIS A 451 3.69 11.72 7.72
CA HIS A 451 4.86 12.31 8.35
C HIS A 451 4.52 12.77 9.77
N PRO A 452 5.40 12.56 10.77
CA PRO A 452 5.23 13.12 12.10
C PRO A 452 5.44 14.65 12.06
N THR A 453 4.40 15.45 12.34
CA THR A 453 4.50 16.92 12.32
C THR A 453 4.74 17.48 13.73
N PRO A 454 5.74 18.36 13.97
CA PRO A 454 6.00 18.94 15.28
C PRO A 454 4.92 19.93 15.76
N GLU A 455 4.81 20.14 17.08
CA GLU A 455 3.78 20.98 17.74
C GLU A 455 3.86 22.49 17.44
N ARG A 456 4.96 22.98 16.86
CA ARG A 456 5.27 24.42 16.82
C ARG A 456 5.69 24.88 15.42
N CYS A 457 4.72 25.21 14.58
CA CYS A 457 4.95 26.32 13.67
C CYS A 457 3.64 27.04 13.31
N ALA A 458 3.63 28.35 13.53
CA ALA A 458 2.46 29.21 13.30
C ALA A 458 2.09 29.35 11.81
N ASN A 459 2.98 28.91 10.90
CA ASN A 459 2.80 28.91 9.45
C ASN A 459 2.52 27.52 8.86
N CYS A 460 2.42 26.48 9.70
CA CYS A 460 2.26 25.08 9.30
C CYS A 460 0.82 24.69 8.99
N THR A 461 -0.04 25.69 8.83
CA THR A 461 -1.48 25.60 8.61
C THR A 461 -1.86 25.35 7.15
N ARG A 462 -0.90 25.06 6.25
CA ARG A 462 -1.18 24.96 4.81
C ARG A 462 -1.42 23.54 4.28
N ILE A 463 -0.98 22.48 4.97
CA ILE A 463 -1.12 21.08 4.51
C ILE A 463 -2.19 20.30 5.30
N GLY A 464 -2.74 20.89 6.37
CA GLY A 464 -3.77 20.28 7.23
C GLY A 464 -5.10 19.92 6.55
N ASP A 465 -5.26 20.17 5.25
CA ASP A 465 -6.50 19.98 4.49
C ASP A 465 -6.46 18.83 3.47
N ILE A 466 -5.37 18.05 3.40
CA ILE A 466 -5.36 16.87 2.52
C ILE A 466 -6.29 15.81 3.11
N THR A 467 -7.42 15.64 2.43
CA THR A 467 -8.37 14.57 2.69
C THR A 467 -7.98 13.36 1.87
N VAL A 468 -7.77 12.26 2.57
CA VAL A 468 -7.50 10.95 1.99
C VAL A 468 -8.57 9.99 2.45
N GLY A 469 -8.71 8.89 1.74
CA GLY A 469 -9.67 7.88 2.08
C GLY A 469 -9.35 6.57 1.42
N GLY A 470 -10.15 5.55 1.69
CA GLY A 470 -10.00 4.22 1.12
C GLY A 470 -11.21 3.37 1.44
N GLU A 471 -11.17 2.12 1.01
CA GLU A 471 -12.29 1.20 1.12
C GLU A 471 -11.86 -0.07 1.87
N VAL A 472 -12.74 -0.56 2.74
CA VAL A 472 -12.66 -1.91 3.30
C VAL A 472 -13.87 -2.71 2.78
N GLU A 473 -13.58 -3.69 1.91
CA GLU A 473 -14.55 -4.64 1.36
C GLU A 473 -15.17 -5.50 2.49
N LEU A 474 -16.50 -5.57 2.58
CA LEU A 474 -17.20 -6.29 3.65
C LEU A 474 -17.83 -7.61 3.19
N THR A 475 -18.17 -7.74 1.90
CA THR A 475 -18.96 -8.84 1.33
C THR A 475 -18.33 -10.19 1.59
N ARG A 476 -17.01 -10.32 1.43
CA ARG A 476 -16.30 -11.59 1.71
C ARG A 476 -16.62 -12.08 3.11
N VAL A 477 -16.48 -11.21 4.11
CA VAL A 477 -16.67 -11.58 5.51
C VAL A 477 -18.16 -11.82 5.81
N ILE A 478 -19.07 -11.02 5.25
CA ILE A 478 -20.53 -11.23 5.39
C ILE A 478 -20.92 -12.62 4.85
N VAL A 479 -20.44 -12.98 3.66
CA VAL A 479 -20.72 -14.27 3.02
C VAL A 479 -20.10 -15.43 3.80
N GLU A 480 -18.87 -15.29 4.27
CA GLU A 480 -18.19 -16.36 5.03
C GLU A 480 -18.82 -16.63 6.40
N ARG A 481 -19.36 -15.59 7.05
CA ARG A 481 -20.08 -15.74 8.33
C ARG A 481 -21.48 -16.30 8.15
N ALA A 482 -22.12 -16.03 7.01
CA ALA A 482 -23.48 -16.48 6.71
C ALA A 482 -24.51 -16.14 7.82
N GLU A 483 -24.34 -14.98 8.45
CA GLU A 483 -25.23 -14.46 9.51
C GLU A 483 -26.44 -13.70 8.95
N VAL A 484 -26.45 -13.46 7.63
CA VAL A 484 -27.56 -12.92 6.84
C VAL A 484 -28.00 -13.95 5.81
N ALA A 485 -29.27 -13.91 5.39
CA ALA A 485 -29.78 -14.85 4.41
C ALA A 485 -29.36 -14.49 2.97
N SER A 486 -29.11 -13.21 2.69
CA SER A 486 -28.80 -12.69 1.36
C SER A 486 -27.96 -11.42 1.46
N LEU A 487 -27.47 -10.91 0.33
CA LEU A 487 -26.77 -9.62 0.23
C LEU A 487 -27.73 -8.44 -0.04
N HIS A 488 -29.04 -8.68 0.06
CA HIS A 488 -30.06 -7.65 -0.11
C HIS A 488 -29.97 -6.62 1.03
N PRO A 489 -30.22 -5.32 0.77
CA PRO A 489 -30.17 -4.28 1.79
C PRO A 489 -31.05 -4.54 3.01
N ASP A 490 -32.22 -5.17 2.83
CA ASP A 490 -33.13 -5.51 3.93
C ASP A 490 -32.50 -6.44 4.98
N GLU A 491 -31.53 -7.27 4.58
CA GLU A 491 -30.79 -8.18 5.47
C GLU A 491 -29.48 -7.53 5.95
N VAL A 492 -28.73 -6.93 5.04
CA VAL A 492 -27.38 -6.44 5.32
C VAL A 492 -27.38 -5.13 6.11
N VAL A 493 -28.32 -4.20 5.85
CA VAL A 493 -28.35 -2.93 6.60
C VAL A 493 -28.61 -3.14 8.10
N PRO A 494 -29.62 -3.93 8.53
CA PRO A 494 -29.79 -4.23 9.95
C PRO A 494 -28.61 -5.00 10.56
N TYR A 495 -27.98 -5.88 9.79
CA TYR A 495 -26.78 -6.59 10.21
C TYR A 495 -25.62 -5.62 10.49
N LEU A 496 -25.28 -4.76 9.53
CA LEU A 496 -24.19 -3.80 9.67
C LEU A 496 -24.46 -2.78 10.77
N ARG A 497 -25.71 -2.35 11.00
CA ARG A 497 -26.05 -1.46 12.13
C ARG A 497 -25.76 -2.09 13.50
N ARG A 498 -25.74 -3.41 13.58
CA ARG A 498 -25.47 -4.16 14.81
C ARG A 498 -23.99 -4.53 14.93
N GLU A 499 -23.39 -4.99 13.83
CA GLU A 499 -22.07 -5.61 13.84
C GLU A 499 -20.94 -4.69 13.38
N LEU A 500 -21.19 -3.70 12.51
CA LEU A 500 -20.13 -2.86 11.96
C LEU A 500 -19.54 -1.98 13.06
N CYS A 501 -18.24 -2.13 13.26
CA CYS A 501 -17.50 -1.43 14.29
C CYS A 501 -16.14 -0.96 13.73
N TRP A 502 -15.67 0.21 14.15
CA TRP A 502 -14.34 0.70 13.78
C TRP A 502 -13.58 1.24 14.99
N ARG A 503 -12.25 1.14 14.92
CA ARG A 503 -11.33 1.67 15.92
C ARG A 503 -10.20 2.42 15.24
N VAL A 504 -9.70 3.46 15.90
CA VAL A 504 -8.55 4.22 15.43
C VAL A 504 -7.40 3.99 16.38
N TRP A 505 -6.22 3.72 15.84
CA TRP A 505 -5.02 3.55 16.65
C TRP A 505 -3.84 4.23 15.98
N THR A 506 -3.01 4.88 16.80
CA THR A 506 -1.78 5.51 16.32
C THR A 506 -0.62 4.54 16.30
N GLY A 507 -0.72 3.37 16.93
CA GLY A 507 0.39 2.43 17.08
C GLY A 507 1.07 2.54 18.43
N SER A 508 0.72 3.53 19.25
CA SER A 508 1.19 3.62 20.64
C SER A 508 0.08 4.07 21.58
N GLY A 509 0.10 3.56 22.81
CA GLY A 509 -0.94 3.85 23.79
C GLY A 509 -2.31 3.27 23.42
N PRO A 510 -3.39 3.72 24.09
CA PRO A 510 -4.74 3.21 23.85
C PRO A 510 -5.30 3.66 22.49
N ALA A 511 -6.36 3.00 22.04
CA ALA A 511 -7.12 3.44 20.86
C ALA A 511 -7.62 4.88 21.01
N VAL A 512 -7.57 5.63 19.92
CA VAL A 512 -8.10 6.99 19.82
C VAL A 512 -9.60 6.91 19.56
N HIS A 513 -10.37 7.70 20.29
CA HIS A 513 -11.81 7.72 20.10
C HIS A 513 -12.13 8.36 18.73
N PRO A 514 -12.93 7.73 17.85
CA PRO A 514 -13.17 8.22 16.48
C PRO A 514 -13.65 9.68 16.38
N ALA A 515 -14.44 10.16 17.35
CA ALA A 515 -14.88 11.57 17.39
C ALA A 515 -13.75 12.60 17.61
N GLN A 516 -12.57 12.16 18.04
CA GLN A 516 -11.38 13.02 18.22
C GLN A 516 -10.55 13.15 16.94
N VAL A 517 -10.87 12.36 15.91
CA VAL A 517 -10.13 12.34 14.65
C VAL A 517 -10.77 13.33 13.69
N GLU A 518 -9.99 14.33 13.27
CA GLU A 518 -10.46 15.40 12.41
C GLU A 518 -10.98 14.85 11.08
N GLU A 519 -12.23 15.21 10.75
CA GLU A 519 -12.92 14.84 9.52
C GLU A 519 -12.98 13.33 9.21
N LEU A 520 -12.77 12.48 10.22
CA LEU A 520 -13.06 11.06 10.09
C LEU A 520 -14.54 10.87 9.78
N GLN A 521 -14.80 10.12 8.71
CA GLN A 521 -16.11 9.73 8.24
C GLN A 521 -16.05 8.32 7.68
N ILE A 522 -16.94 7.45 8.18
CA ILE A 522 -17.19 6.10 7.67
C ILE A 522 -18.55 6.10 6.97
N ASP A 523 -18.56 5.93 5.66
CA ASP A 523 -19.76 5.70 4.85
C ASP A 523 -19.86 4.23 4.47
N VAL A 524 -21.08 3.73 4.22
CA VAL A 524 -21.31 2.36 3.77
C VAL A 524 -22.03 2.40 2.45
N SER A 525 -21.58 1.60 1.48
CA SER A 525 -22.26 1.46 0.21
C SER A 525 -22.52 0.00 -0.15
N ALA A 526 -23.51 -0.21 -1.02
CA ALA A 526 -23.67 -1.42 -1.81
C ALA A 526 -23.45 -1.07 -3.28
N THR A 527 -22.56 -1.79 -3.94
CA THR A 527 -22.17 -1.54 -5.33
C THR A 527 -22.53 -2.76 -6.18
N PRO A 528 -23.35 -2.61 -7.24
CA PRO A 528 -23.65 -3.71 -8.15
C PRO A 528 -22.39 -4.19 -8.86
N HIS A 529 -22.06 -5.47 -8.74
CA HIS A 529 -21.03 -6.15 -9.51
C HIS A 529 -21.69 -7.08 -10.52
N TYR A 530 -21.36 -6.92 -11.80
CA TYR A 530 -21.89 -7.71 -12.91
C TYR A 530 -20.81 -8.64 -13.44
N LEU A 531 -21.14 -9.93 -13.56
CA LEU A 531 -20.25 -10.92 -14.17
C LEU A 531 -20.57 -11.09 -15.66
N ALA A 532 -19.68 -10.62 -16.53
CA ALA A 532 -19.79 -10.79 -17.98
C ALA A 532 -19.54 -12.26 -18.41
N ASP A 533 -19.96 -12.61 -19.63
CA ASP A 533 -19.80 -13.97 -20.21
C ASP A 533 -18.33 -14.44 -20.23
N GLU A 534 -17.39 -13.52 -20.40
CA GLU A 534 -15.96 -13.78 -20.48
C GLU A 534 -15.28 -13.85 -19.09
N GLY A 535 -16.07 -13.76 -18.02
CA GLY A 535 -15.59 -13.79 -16.64
C GLY A 535 -15.07 -12.46 -16.13
N GLU A 536 -15.18 -11.38 -16.91
CA GLU A 536 -14.87 -10.03 -16.47
C GLU A 536 -15.91 -9.52 -15.47
N VAL A 537 -15.44 -8.76 -14.48
CA VAL A 537 -16.31 -8.10 -13.50
C VAL A 537 -16.44 -6.63 -13.90
N VAL A 538 -17.67 -6.20 -14.13
CA VAL A 538 -18.01 -4.79 -14.30
C VAL A 538 -18.59 -4.28 -12.99
N VAL A 539 -17.97 -3.24 -12.44
CA VAL A 539 -18.42 -2.56 -11.21
C VAL A 539 -19.31 -1.39 -11.61
N GLY A 540 -20.53 -1.38 -11.09
CA GLY A 540 -21.52 -0.32 -11.30
C GLY A 540 -21.37 0.84 -10.30
N GLU A 541 -22.39 1.70 -10.27
CA GLU A 541 -22.42 2.86 -9.39
C GLU A 541 -22.82 2.46 -7.95
N PRO A 542 -22.13 2.98 -6.92
CA PRO A 542 -22.44 2.67 -5.53
C PRO A 542 -23.74 3.34 -5.07
N VAL A 543 -24.53 2.62 -4.29
CA VAL A 543 -25.66 3.15 -3.52
C VAL A 543 -25.22 3.31 -2.06
N VAL A 544 -25.34 4.51 -1.51
CA VAL A 544 -24.89 4.83 -0.15
C VAL A 544 -26.00 4.60 0.86
N TYR A 545 -25.68 3.95 1.98
CA TYR A 545 -26.58 3.65 3.10
C TYR A 545 -26.13 4.40 4.35
N HIS A 546 -26.39 5.71 4.37
CA HIS A 546 -25.95 6.60 5.44
C HIS A 546 -26.47 6.17 6.83
N GLU A 547 -27.63 5.55 6.89
CA GLU A 547 -28.29 5.10 8.11
C GLU A 547 -27.51 4.02 8.87
N VAL A 548 -26.55 3.34 8.22
CA VAL A 548 -25.71 2.32 8.87
C VAL A 548 -24.79 2.95 9.92
N THR A 549 -24.19 4.10 9.60
CA THR A 549 -23.18 4.76 10.46
C THR A 549 -23.66 6.09 11.04
N ARG A 550 -24.83 6.59 10.62
CA ARG A 550 -25.39 7.87 11.09
C ARG A 550 -25.49 7.94 12.61
N GLY A 551 -24.96 9.01 13.19
CA GLY A 551 -24.99 9.27 14.62
C GLY A 551 -23.91 8.52 15.42
N LEU A 552 -23.11 7.66 14.79
CA LEU A 552 -21.96 7.02 15.44
C LEU A 552 -20.71 7.93 15.37
N PRO A 553 -19.81 7.86 16.37
CA PRO A 553 -18.54 8.59 16.35
C PRO A 553 -17.73 8.33 15.09
N GLY A 554 -17.47 9.37 14.29
CA GLY A 554 -16.76 9.25 13.01
C GLY A 554 -17.58 8.58 11.90
N GLY A 555 -18.89 8.39 12.06
CA GLY A 555 -19.79 7.91 11.01
C GLY A 555 -20.27 9.01 10.06
N CYS A 556 -21.22 8.69 9.19
CA CYS A 556 -21.78 9.59 8.19
C CYS A 556 -22.37 10.87 8.81
N ARG A 557 -22.10 12.03 8.16
CA ARG A 557 -22.54 13.37 8.57
C ARG A 557 -23.66 13.97 7.70
N HIS A 558 -24.09 13.29 6.65
CA HIS A 558 -25.12 13.77 5.73
C HIS A 558 -26.51 13.73 6.38
N SER A 559 -27.25 14.83 6.29
CA SER A 559 -28.70 14.85 6.50
C SER A 559 -29.41 14.46 5.22
N ASP A 560 -30.47 13.65 5.32
CA ASP A 560 -31.27 13.12 4.19
C ASP A 560 -31.63 14.15 3.11
#